data_AF-A0A834J6N3-F1
#
_entry.id   AF-A0A834J6N3-F1
#
_cell.length_a   1.000
_cell.length_b   1.000
_cell.length_c   1.000
_cell.angle_alpha   90.00
_cell.angle_beta   90.00
_cell.angle_gamma   90.00
#
_symmetry.space_group_name_H-M   'P 1'
#
loop_
_entity.id
_entity.type
_entity.pdbx_description
1 polymer ?
#
loop_
_entity_poly.entity_id
_entity_poly.type
_entity_poly.pdbx_seq_one_letter_code
_entity_poly.pdbx_strand_id
1 'polypeptide(L)'
;MQETIKTMGSISAIGTVIGCGIYADENGCCSLSGNDKTIYKYAPARKIVRRFNSKTTMMLEINNELDKFQKETGESEIGVIALNNKGEPSISFKTLHFPWACCRNGYIYYGCNKCDKFLEEIRDLNRPLDCMCEVSR
;
A
#
# COMPACT_ATOMS: atom_id res chain seq x y z
N MET A 1 -11.63 -10.45 20.68
CA MET A 1 -10.58 -9.47 20.33
C MET A 1 -9.81 -9.16 21.59
N GLN A 2 -8.48 -9.23 21.55
CA GLN A 2 -7.64 -8.84 22.68
C GLN A 2 -7.10 -7.44 22.38
N GLU A 3 -7.63 -6.41 23.05
CA GLU A 3 -7.14 -5.04 22.86
C GLU A 3 -5.67 -4.98 23.26
N THR A 4 -4.81 -4.75 22.27
CA THR A 4 -3.38 -4.61 22.50
C THR A 4 -3.13 -3.19 22.98
N ILE A 5 -3.30 -2.96 24.28
CA ILE A 5 -3.05 -1.66 24.92
C ILE A 5 -1.60 -1.26 24.64
N LYS A 6 -1.43 -0.26 23.78
CA LYS A 6 -0.13 0.34 23.49
C LYS A 6 0.38 1.05 24.74
N THR A 7 1.65 0.82 25.10
CA THR A 7 2.28 1.49 26.25
C THR A 7 2.43 2.98 25.98
N MET A 8 2.38 3.80 27.03
CA MET A 8 2.67 5.23 26.92
C MET A 8 4.04 5.46 26.26
N GLY A 9 4.12 6.39 25.31
CA GLY A 9 5.34 6.66 24.54
C GLY A 9 5.67 5.62 23.45
N SER A 10 4.79 4.65 23.15
CA SER A 10 5.00 3.74 22.02
C SER A 10 4.97 4.49 20.68
N ILE A 11 5.97 4.25 19.84
CA ILE A 11 6.09 4.83 18.50
C ILE A 11 5.67 3.78 17.47
N SER A 12 4.87 4.19 16.47
CA SER A 12 4.46 3.30 15.37
C SER A 12 5.50 3.31 14.26
N ALA A 13 6.23 2.20 14.09
CA ALA A 13 7.20 2.04 13.02
C ALA A 13 6.59 2.22 11.62
N ILE A 14 5.33 1.83 11.43
CA ILE A 14 4.58 2.03 10.18
C ILE A 14 4.58 3.52 9.78
N GLY A 15 4.32 4.41 10.74
CA GLY A 15 4.15 5.85 10.50
C GLY A 15 5.42 6.69 10.65
N THR A 16 6.49 6.17 11.27
CA THR A 16 7.67 6.99 11.63
C THR A 16 9.02 6.47 11.15
N VAL A 17 9.14 5.17 10.80
CA VAL A 17 10.43 4.58 10.40
C VAL A 17 10.46 4.39 8.89
N ILE A 18 11.36 5.12 8.23
CA ILE A 18 11.55 5.09 6.78
C ILE A 18 11.83 3.65 6.33
N GLY A 19 11.07 3.16 5.35
CA GLY A 19 11.21 1.80 4.82
C GLY A 19 10.43 0.72 5.56
N CYS A 20 9.77 1.06 6.68
CA CYS A 20 8.87 0.15 7.39
C CYS A 20 7.47 0.18 6.78
N GLY A 21 6.63 1.16 7.15
CA GLY A 21 5.28 1.30 6.60
C GLY A 21 5.21 2.15 5.34
N ILE A 22 6.11 3.12 5.15
CA ILE A 22 6.13 3.99 3.97
C ILE A 22 7.54 4.04 3.38
N TYR A 23 7.64 4.01 2.05
CA TYR A 23 8.87 4.28 1.31
C TYR A 23 8.57 4.85 -0.08
N ALA A 24 9.45 5.71 -0.57
CA ALA A 24 9.38 6.30 -1.90
C ALA A 24 10.79 6.51 -2.46
N ASP A 25 10.96 6.29 -3.76
CA ASP A 25 12.16 6.65 -4.52
C ASP A 25 11.84 6.86 -6.02
N GLU A 26 12.86 6.99 -6.87
CA GLU A 26 12.71 7.27 -8.30
C GLU A 26 11.95 6.18 -9.11
N ASN A 27 11.68 5.03 -8.50
CA ASN A 27 11.03 3.87 -9.12
C ASN A 27 9.55 3.77 -8.73
N GLY A 28 9.15 4.44 -7.64
CA GLY A 28 7.78 4.48 -7.15
C GLY A 28 7.69 4.67 -5.64
N CYS A 29 6.52 4.40 -5.08
CA CYS A 29 6.28 4.45 -3.64
C CYS A 29 5.30 3.36 -3.19
N CYS A 30 5.29 3.08 -1.89
CA CYS A 30 4.24 2.29 -1.27
C CYS A 30 3.97 2.72 0.17
N SER A 31 2.75 2.40 0.62
CA SER A 31 2.28 2.55 1.99
C SER A 31 1.64 1.23 2.44
N LEU A 32 1.94 0.79 3.66
CA LEU A 32 1.49 -0.46 4.25
C LEU A 32 0.79 -0.25 5.59
N SER A 33 -0.19 -1.12 5.87
CA SER A 33 -0.80 -1.27 7.19
C SER A 33 -0.70 -2.73 7.63
N GLY A 34 -0.57 -2.96 8.94
CA GLY A 34 -0.46 -4.30 9.52
C GLY A 34 0.12 -4.29 10.92
N ASN A 35 0.72 -5.41 11.33
CA ASN A 35 1.38 -5.52 12.64
C ASN A 35 2.68 -4.70 12.72
N ASP A 36 2.65 -3.62 13.49
CA ASP A 36 3.74 -2.64 13.61
C ASP A 36 5.07 -3.25 14.07
N LYS A 37 5.06 -4.19 15.03
CA LYS A 37 6.28 -4.88 15.52
C LYS A 37 6.93 -5.74 14.44
N THR A 38 6.10 -6.39 13.62
CA THR A 38 6.56 -7.28 12.55
C THR A 38 7.06 -6.47 11.35
N ILE A 39 6.33 -5.41 10.98
CA ILE A 39 6.71 -4.46 9.94
C ILE A 39 8.05 -3.78 10.30
N TYR A 40 8.27 -3.38 11.56
CA TYR A 40 9.54 -2.82 12.02
C TYR A 40 10.73 -3.77 11.80
N LYS A 41 10.58 -5.04 12.20
CA LYS A 41 11.64 -6.05 12.06
C LYS A 41 11.94 -6.40 10.60
N TYR A 42 10.95 -6.33 9.72
CA TYR A 42 11.08 -6.78 8.33
C TYR A 42 11.43 -5.67 7.34
N ALA A 43 11.05 -4.42 7.62
CA ALA A 43 11.14 -3.26 6.72
C ALA A 43 10.56 -3.52 5.29
N PRO A 44 9.27 -3.90 5.17
CA PRO A 44 8.69 -4.32 3.90
C PRO A 44 8.61 -3.22 2.85
N ALA A 45 8.30 -1.96 3.22
CA ALA A 45 8.12 -0.89 2.22
C ALA A 45 9.37 -0.69 1.35
N ARG A 46 10.56 -0.63 1.97
CA ARG A 46 11.82 -0.48 1.25
C ARG A 46 12.15 -1.69 0.37
N LYS A 47 11.82 -2.91 0.83
CA LYS A 47 12.04 -4.13 0.05
C LYS A 47 11.11 -4.21 -1.16
N ILE A 48 9.85 -3.78 -1.02
CA ILE A 48 8.87 -3.72 -2.12
C ILE A 48 9.33 -2.74 -3.20
N VAL A 49 9.62 -1.48 -2.86
CA VAL A 49 9.87 -0.44 -3.88
C VAL A 49 11.11 -0.75 -4.72
N ARG A 50 12.22 -1.25 -4.15
CA ARG A 50 13.39 -1.66 -4.97
C ARG A 50 13.27 -3.04 -5.63
N ARG A 51 12.06 -3.57 -5.74
CA ARG A 51 11.68 -4.55 -6.77
C ARG A 51 11.02 -3.93 -8.01
N PHE A 52 10.60 -2.66 -7.99
CA PHE A 52 9.86 -2.05 -9.12
C PHE A 52 10.70 -1.89 -10.40
N ASN A 53 12.03 -2.01 -10.31
CA ASN A 53 12.95 -2.04 -11.45
C ASN A 53 13.15 -3.43 -12.09
N SER A 54 12.34 -4.40 -11.71
CA SER A 54 12.34 -5.73 -12.32
C SER A 54 11.59 -5.75 -13.66
N LYS A 55 11.80 -6.80 -14.46
CA LYS A 55 11.07 -7.04 -15.71
C LYS A 55 9.68 -7.68 -15.49
N THR A 56 9.23 -7.79 -14.24
CA THR A 56 7.98 -8.42 -13.82
C THR A 56 6.93 -7.35 -13.48
N THR A 57 5.67 -7.77 -13.29
CA THR A 57 4.60 -6.84 -12.92
C THR A 57 4.71 -6.44 -11.45
N MET A 58 4.41 -5.19 -11.13
CA MET A 58 4.45 -4.68 -9.75
C MET A 58 3.63 -5.53 -8.78
N MET A 59 2.44 -5.98 -9.21
CA MET A 59 1.55 -6.83 -8.42
C MET A 59 2.22 -8.17 -8.05
N LEU A 60 2.96 -8.78 -8.99
CA LEU A 60 3.71 -10.02 -8.73
C LEU A 60 4.83 -9.81 -7.71
N GLU A 61 5.63 -8.73 -7.85
CA GLU A 61 6.71 -8.43 -6.90
C GLU A 61 6.18 -8.09 -5.51
N ILE A 62 5.05 -7.37 -5.43
CA ILE A 62 4.35 -7.10 -4.18
C ILE A 62 3.91 -8.42 -3.53
N ASN A 63 3.20 -9.29 -4.26
CA ASN A 63 2.75 -10.57 -3.72
C ASN A 63 3.92 -11.42 -3.24
N ASN A 64 4.98 -11.54 -4.04
CA ASN A 64 6.19 -12.28 -3.70
C ASN A 64 6.85 -11.77 -2.40
N GLU A 65 6.82 -10.46 -2.14
CA GLU A 65 7.37 -9.88 -0.92
C GLU A 65 6.43 -10.04 0.29
N LEU A 66 5.10 -9.97 0.08
CA LEU A 66 4.12 -10.30 1.13
C LEU A 66 4.16 -11.79 1.52
N ASP A 67 4.38 -12.69 0.56
CA ASP A 67 4.55 -14.14 0.80
C ASP A 67 5.85 -14.43 1.58
N LYS A 68 6.94 -13.70 1.29
CA LYS A 68 8.18 -13.78 2.08
C LYS A 68 8.00 -13.21 3.48
N PHE A 69 7.36 -12.05 3.61
CA PHE A 69 6.99 -11.48 4.91
C PHE A 69 6.22 -12.50 5.75
N GLN A 70 5.16 -13.11 5.20
CA GLN A 70 4.36 -14.11 5.92
C GLN A 70 5.19 -15.35 6.27
N LYS A 71 6.02 -15.85 5.35
CA LYS A 71 6.87 -17.03 5.59
C LYS A 71 7.95 -16.80 6.65
N GLU A 72 8.59 -15.62 6.66
CA GLU A 72 9.70 -15.31 7.56
C GLU A 72 9.24 -14.86 8.96
N THR A 73 8.02 -14.32 9.07
CA THR A 73 7.52 -13.73 10.32
C THR A 73 6.35 -14.45 10.97
N GLY A 74 5.65 -15.31 10.22
CA GLY A 74 4.39 -15.93 10.63
C GLY A 74 3.16 -15.01 10.57
N GLU A 75 3.34 -13.72 10.23
CA GLU A 75 2.28 -12.71 10.21
C GLU A 75 1.57 -12.66 8.86
N SER A 76 0.24 -12.59 8.88
CA SER A 76 -0.59 -12.42 7.68
C SER A 76 -1.47 -11.16 7.72
N GLU A 77 -1.47 -10.43 8.83
CA GLU A 77 -2.11 -9.12 8.96
C GLU A 77 -1.25 -8.03 8.32
N ILE A 78 -1.25 -8.00 6.98
CA ILE A 78 -0.58 -6.99 6.16
C ILE A 78 -1.35 -6.67 4.87
N GLY A 79 -1.36 -5.40 4.51
CA GLY A 79 -1.81 -4.91 3.21
C GLY A 79 -1.00 -3.71 2.74
N VAL A 80 -0.95 -3.49 1.42
CA VAL A 80 -0.13 -2.47 0.75
C VAL A 80 -0.88 -1.82 -0.40
N ILE A 81 -0.68 -0.51 -0.53
CA ILE A 81 -1.02 0.28 -1.71
C ILE A 81 0.30 0.83 -2.26
N ALA A 82 0.51 0.73 -3.57
CA ALA A 82 1.73 1.14 -4.23
C ALA A 82 1.46 1.88 -5.55
N LEU A 83 2.40 2.74 -5.95
CA LEU A 83 2.47 3.40 -7.25
C LEU A 83 3.88 3.17 -7.84
N ASN A 84 4.00 2.97 -9.17
CA ASN A 84 5.30 3.11 -9.84
C ASN A 84 5.56 4.57 -10.26
N ASN A 85 6.74 4.82 -10.81
CA ASN A 85 7.12 6.07 -11.46
C ASN A 85 6.26 6.50 -12.67
N LYS A 86 5.28 5.69 -13.11
CA LYS A 86 4.25 6.06 -14.10
C LYS A 86 2.89 6.42 -13.48
N GLY A 87 2.78 6.42 -12.15
CA GLY A 87 1.53 6.64 -11.43
C GLY A 87 0.51 5.50 -11.57
N GLU A 88 0.95 4.30 -11.95
CA GLU A 88 0.07 3.13 -12.04
C GLU A 88 -0.11 2.50 -10.65
N PRO A 89 -1.34 2.37 -10.13
CA PRO A 89 -1.58 1.81 -8.81
C PRO A 89 -1.62 0.29 -8.78
N SER A 90 -1.12 -0.29 -7.69
CA SER A 90 -1.31 -1.70 -7.33
C SER A 90 -1.70 -1.81 -5.85
N ILE A 91 -2.65 -2.70 -5.56
CA ILE A 91 -3.11 -2.99 -4.21
C ILE A 91 -2.99 -4.50 -3.98
N SER A 92 -2.47 -4.91 -2.83
CA SER A 92 -2.48 -6.32 -2.42
C SER A 92 -2.49 -6.44 -0.90
N PHE A 93 -3.10 -7.51 -0.38
CA PHE A 93 -3.21 -7.76 1.05
C PHE A 93 -3.41 -9.25 1.34
N LYS A 94 -2.92 -9.67 2.49
CA LYS A 94 -3.06 -11.05 3.00
C LYS A 94 -4.23 -11.19 3.97
N THR A 95 -4.63 -10.10 4.62
CA THR A 95 -5.80 -9.98 5.52
C THR A 95 -7.13 -10.45 4.89
N LEU A 96 -8.15 -10.64 5.72
CA LEU A 96 -9.53 -10.86 5.26
C LEU A 96 -10.13 -9.59 4.62
N HIS A 97 -9.90 -8.45 5.27
CA HIS A 97 -10.37 -7.13 4.85
C HIS A 97 -9.20 -6.15 4.79
N PHE A 98 -9.19 -5.28 3.79
CA PHE A 98 -8.27 -4.17 3.64
C PHE A 98 -8.97 -3.04 2.88
N PRO A 99 -9.62 -2.09 3.57
CA PRO A 99 -10.25 -0.94 2.92
C PRO A 99 -9.20 -0.13 2.16
N TRP A 100 -9.43 0.09 0.86
CA TRP A 100 -8.55 0.88 0.00
C TRP A 100 -9.37 1.75 -0.95
N ALA A 101 -8.79 2.89 -1.33
CA ALA A 101 -9.32 3.76 -2.37
C ALA A 101 -8.17 4.37 -3.18
N CYS A 102 -8.41 4.65 -4.46
CA CYS A 102 -7.50 5.31 -5.37
C CYS A 102 -8.30 6.23 -6.30
N CYS A 103 -7.94 7.51 -6.35
CA CYS A 103 -8.47 8.45 -7.31
C CYS A 103 -7.57 8.48 -8.55
N ARG A 104 -8.16 8.37 -9.75
CA ARG A 104 -7.45 8.54 -11.03
C ARG A 104 -8.41 9.01 -12.12
N ASN A 105 -8.01 10.03 -12.88
CA ASN A 105 -8.73 10.53 -14.07
C ASN A 105 -10.21 10.87 -13.82
N GLY A 106 -10.54 11.50 -12.69
CA GLY A 106 -11.93 11.83 -12.33
C GLY A 106 -12.78 10.66 -11.81
N TYR A 107 -12.18 9.51 -11.51
CA TYR A 107 -12.85 8.34 -10.94
C TYR A 107 -12.24 7.93 -9.58
N ILE A 108 -13.07 7.42 -8.68
CA ILE A 108 -12.65 6.70 -7.47
C ILE A 108 -12.80 5.20 -7.72
N TYR A 109 -11.70 4.48 -7.57
CA TYR A 109 -11.66 3.02 -7.46
C TYR A 109 -11.52 2.65 -5.99
N TYR A 110 -12.33 1.73 -5.49
CA TYR A 110 -12.25 1.31 -4.09
C TYR A 110 -12.65 -0.15 -3.86
N GLY A 111 -12.31 -0.68 -2.69
CA GLY A 111 -12.64 -2.06 -2.31
C GLY A 111 -12.29 -2.35 -0.84
N CYS A 112 -12.65 -3.54 -0.37
CA CYS A 112 -12.37 -3.97 1.00
C CYS A 112 -12.03 -5.47 1.07
N ASN A 113 -12.82 -6.33 0.44
CA ASN A 113 -12.56 -7.77 0.38
C ASN A 113 -11.68 -8.14 -0.81
N LYS A 114 -11.15 -9.37 -0.80
CA LYS A 114 -10.42 -9.92 -1.96
C LYS A 114 -11.34 -9.93 -3.18
N CYS A 115 -10.82 -9.44 -4.31
CA CYS A 115 -11.54 -9.22 -5.57
C CYS A 115 -12.59 -8.10 -5.58
N ASP A 116 -12.86 -7.41 -4.48
CA ASP A 116 -13.70 -6.19 -4.52
C ASP A 116 -13.00 -5.10 -5.33
N LYS A 117 -13.68 -4.61 -6.36
CA LYS A 117 -13.27 -3.43 -7.11
C LYS A 117 -14.50 -2.68 -7.62
N PHE A 118 -14.91 -1.68 -6.86
CA PHE A 118 -15.97 -0.75 -7.21
C PHE A 118 -15.37 0.47 -7.95
N LEU A 119 -16.22 1.17 -8.68
CA LEU A 119 -15.87 2.31 -9.52
C LEU A 119 -16.99 3.35 -9.45
N GLU A 120 -16.65 4.57 -9.03
CA GLU A 120 -17.54 5.71 -9.04
C GLU A 120 -16.91 6.88 -9.81
N GLU A 121 -17.74 7.57 -10.61
CA GLU A 121 -17.39 8.84 -11.25
C GLU A 121 -17.50 9.96 -10.22
N ILE A 122 -16.46 10.80 -10.12
CA ILE A 122 -16.50 11.91 -9.17
C ILE A 122 -17.28 13.07 -9.79
N ARG A 123 -18.45 13.34 -9.21
CA ARG A 123 -19.31 14.48 -9.57
C ARG A 123 -19.16 15.60 -8.53
N ASP A 124 -19.50 16.81 -8.95
CA ASP A 124 -19.68 17.98 -8.07
C ASP A 124 -18.47 18.36 -7.19
N LEU A 125 -17.25 18.13 -7.68
CA LEU A 125 -16.04 18.67 -7.06
C LEU A 125 -15.99 20.20 -7.21
N ASN A 126 -15.73 20.90 -6.10
CA ASN A 126 -15.33 22.32 -6.13
C ASN A 126 -14.02 22.57 -6.91
N ARG A 127 -13.22 21.51 -7.15
CA ARG A 127 -11.98 21.52 -7.92
C ARG A 127 -11.84 20.22 -8.73
N PRO A 128 -12.53 20.09 -9.88
CA PRO A 128 -12.52 18.83 -10.64
C PRO A 128 -11.14 18.48 -11.20
N LEU A 129 -10.28 19.48 -11.42
CA LEU A 129 -8.91 19.30 -11.90
C LEU A 129 -7.98 18.64 -10.86
N ASP A 130 -8.25 18.75 -9.56
CA ASP A 130 -7.43 18.11 -8.50
C ASP A 130 -7.43 16.57 -8.62
N CYS A 131 -8.42 16.00 -9.31
CA CYS A 131 -8.58 14.57 -9.57
C CYS A 131 -8.22 14.16 -11.02
N MET A 132 -7.80 15.11 -11.85
CA MET A 132 -7.36 14.90 -13.22
C MET A 132 -5.83 14.83 -13.23
N CYS A 133 -5.28 13.61 -13.17
CA CYS A 133 -3.86 13.39 -13.36
C CYS A 133 -3.47 13.92 -14.75
N GLU A 134 -2.65 14.97 -14.82
CA GLU A 134 -2.20 15.50 -16.11
C GLU A 134 -1.47 14.42 -16.90
N VAL A 135 -1.98 14.10 -18.08
CA VAL A 135 -1.33 13.19 -19.01
C VAL A 135 -0.26 13.99 -19.75
N SER A 136 0.86 14.25 -19.07
CA SER A 136 2.05 14.82 -19.69
C SER A 136 2.51 13.91 -20.83
N ARG A 137 2.50 14.48 -22.04
CA ARG A 137 2.91 13.85 -23.30
C ARG A 137 4.42 13.96 -23.50
#